data_AF-A0A9P0I3V6-F1
#
_entry.id   AF-A0A9P0I3V6-F1
#
_cell.length_a   1.000
_cell.length_b   1.000
_cell.length_c   1.000
_cell.angle_alpha   90.00
_cell.angle_beta   90.00
_cell.angle_gamma   90.00
#
_symmetry.space_group_name_H-M   'P 1'
#
loop_
_entity.id
_entity.type
_entity.pdbx_description
1 polymer ?
#
loop_
_entity_poly.entity_id
_entity_poly.type
_entity_poly.pdbx_seq_one_letter_code
_entity_poly.pdbx_strand_id
1 'polypeptide(L)'
;MSSQVERSSSAPKDISFVERQIKRIKRLRSLHSARNQARTHNQHEVVAEQARNKLPPNYEAKGRQAEWLRDDQTKHQDTEKAEKHYARVNLLNLLSAVEAERLECKKKKRNSDEEFSTYEQATVRQHNKLVKIMPAAGMEQYEKEKQKYGDAFYGGPNVIIHGMHEDRREAVDKMLMTWKADSKRLATLGDVHTITMQILITLTREMLISTRNWRDFTESIQLKLNRTWSVELPYSYCKLKLFVQSCCTL
;
A
#
# COMPACT_ATOMS: atom_id res chain seq x y z
N MET A 1 -30.66 -26.33 -30.63
CA MET A 1 -31.44 -25.87 -31.79
C MET A 1 -30.56 -26.00 -33.01
N SER A 2 -30.95 -26.89 -33.91
CA SER A 2 -30.25 -27.28 -35.13
C SER A 2 -30.36 -26.15 -36.16
N SER A 3 -29.26 -25.63 -36.68
CA SER A 3 -29.27 -24.68 -37.80
C SER A 3 -28.44 -25.25 -38.95
N GLN A 4 -29.17 -25.52 -40.03
CA GLN A 4 -28.77 -26.27 -41.22
C GLN A 4 -27.61 -25.62 -41.97
N VAL A 5 -26.60 -26.42 -42.30
CA VAL A 5 -25.57 -26.10 -43.29
C VAL A 5 -26.17 -26.41 -44.67
N GLU A 6 -26.75 -25.39 -45.30
CA GLU A 6 -27.20 -25.40 -46.70
C GLU A 6 -25.98 -25.62 -47.63
N ARG A 7 -25.74 -26.88 -47.98
CA ARG A 7 -24.75 -27.29 -48.98
C ARG A 7 -25.42 -27.18 -50.35
N SER A 8 -25.32 -26.02 -50.99
CA SER A 8 -25.82 -25.80 -52.34
C SER A 8 -24.99 -26.60 -53.37
N SER A 9 -25.53 -27.73 -53.80
CA SER A 9 -25.05 -28.53 -54.91
C SER A 9 -25.48 -27.90 -56.25
N SER A 10 -24.63 -27.09 -56.87
CA SER A 10 -24.84 -26.64 -58.26
C SER A 10 -23.93 -27.41 -59.22
N ALA A 11 -24.53 -28.19 -60.12
CA ALA A 11 -23.88 -28.93 -61.21
C ALA A 11 -22.98 -28.03 -62.10
N PRO A 12 -21.92 -28.58 -62.74
CA PRO A 12 -20.89 -27.78 -63.41
C PRO A 12 -21.43 -27.24 -64.74
N LYS A 13 -21.66 -25.92 -64.80
CA LYS A 13 -21.84 -25.23 -66.08
C LYS A 13 -20.47 -25.19 -66.77
N ASP A 14 -20.39 -25.52 -68.07
CA ASP A 14 -19.17 -25.40 -68.86
C ASP A 14 -18.74 -23.94 -68.98
N ILE A 15 -17.98 -23.49 -67.99
CA ILE A 15 -17.50 -22.12 -67.90
C ILE A 15 -16.46 -21.93 -69.02
N SER A 16 -16.65 -20.91 -69.84
CA SER A 16 -15.69 -20.57 -70.90
C SER A 16 -14.28 -20.40 -70.30
N PHE A 17 -13.24 -20.72 -71.08
CA PHE A 17 -11.85 -20.66 -70.63
C PHE A 17 -11.49 -19.29 -70.03
N VAL A 18 -11.98 -18.21 -70.67
CA VAL A 18 -11.80 -16.82 -70.22
C VAL A 18 -12.44 -16.59 -68.85
N GLU A 19 -13.65 -17.10 -68.63
CA GLU A 19 -14.35 -16.92 -67.36
C GLU A 19 -13.73 -17.75 -66.21
N ARG A 20 -13.18 -18.94 -66.51
CA ARG A 20 -12.35 -19.70 -65.56
C ARG A 20 -11.11 -18.91 -65.16
N GLN A 21 -10.47 -18.26 -66.12
CA GLN A 21 -9.28 -17.44 -65.87
C GLN A 21 -9.61 -16.21 -65.01
N ILE A 22 -10.74 -15.54 -65.28
CA ILE A 22 -11.20 -14.40 -64.46
C ILE A 22 -11.52 -14.84 -63.02
N LYS A 23 -12.23 -15.97 -62.84
CA LYS A 23 -12.51 -16.52 -61.51
C LYS A 23 -11.24 -16.89 -60.75
N ARG A 24 -10.25 -17.46 -61.44
CA ARG A 24 -8.92 -17.76 -60.88
C ARG A 24 -8.20 -16.49 -60.42
N ILE A 25 -8.17 -15.44 -61.25
CA ILE A 25 -7.54 -14.15 -60.90
C ILE A 25 -8.25 -13.48 -59.72
N LYS A 26 -9.59 -13.49 -59.68
CA LYS A 26 -10.37 -12.96 -58.54
C LYS A 26 -10.05 -13.70 -57.24
N ARG A 27 -9.97 -15.04 -57.29
CA ARG A 27 -9.58 -15.87 -56.13
C ARG A 27 -8.16 -15.54 -55.65
N LEU A 28 -7.21 -15.36 -56.56
CA LEU A 28 -5.83 -15.00 -56.22
C LEU A 28 -5.74 -13.60 -55.59
N ARG A 29 -6.50 -12.62 -56.08
CA ARG A 29 -6.58 -11.26 -55.48
C ARG A 29 -7.19 -11.29 -54.08
N SER A 30 -8.25 -12.08 -53.89
CA SER A 30 -8.87 -12.30 -52.58
C SER A 30 -7.90 -12.96 -51.61
N LEU A 31 -7.20 -14.02 -52.02
CA LEU A 31 -6.17 -14.69 -51.20
C LEU A 31 -5.02 -13.74 -50.85
N HIS A 32 -4.57 -12.91 -51.80
CA HIS A 32 -3.52 -11.95 -51.55
C HIS A 32 -3.96 -10.87 -50.54
N SER A 33 -5.20 -10.38 -50.66
CA SER A 33 -5.78 -9.43 -49.71
C SER A 33 -5.93 -10.05 -48.32
N ALA A 34 -6.44 -11.29 -48.23
CA ALA A 34 -6.56 -12.02 -46.97
C ALA A 34 -5.20 -12.26 -46.31
N ARG A 35 -4.17 -12.62 -47.09
CA ARG A 35 -2.79 -12.79 -46.59
C ARG A 35 -2.22 -11.48 -46.07
N ASN A 36 -2.49 -10.37 -46.75
CA ASN A 36 -2.02 -9.06 -46.32
C ASN A 36 -2.76 -8.59 -45.06
N GLN A 37 -4.08 -8.79 -44.99
CA GLN A 37 -4.88 -8.53 -43.79
C GLN A 37 -4.38 -9.32 -42.59
N ALA A 38 -4.12 -10.63 -42.76
CA ALA A 38 -3.54 -11.47 -41.71
C ALA A 38 -2.16 -10.95 -41.27
N ARG A 39 -1.29 -10.56 -42.21
CA ARG A 39 0.01 -9.96 -41.86
C ARG A 39 -0.15 -8.67 -41.05
N THR A 40 -1.05 -7.78 -41.43
CA THR A 40 -1.31 -6.53 -40.72
C THR A 40 -1.93 -6.79 -39.34
N HIS A 41 -2.84 -7.74 -39.24
CA HIS A 41 -3.47 -8.11 -37.96
C HIS A 41 -2.44 -8.68 -36.99
N ASN A 42 -1.61 -9.64 -37.44
CA ASN A 42 -0.53 -10.20 -36.63
C ASN A 42 0.46 -9.10 -36.18
N GLN A 43 0.81 -8.17 -37.06
CA GLN A 43 1.68 -7.06 -36.70
C GLN A 43 1.04 -6.16 -35.64
N HIS A 44 -0.26 -5.87 -35.77
CA HIS A 44 -1.00 -5.07 -34.80
C HIS A 44 -1.07 -5.76 -33.43
N GLU A 45 -1.32 -7.08 -33.40
CA GLU A 45 -1.33 -7.86 -32.16
C GLU A 45 0.04 -7.87 -31.47
N VAL A 46 1.12 -8.16 -32.21
CA VAL A 46 2.49 -8.13 -31.67
C VAL A 46 2.85 -6.75 -31.12
N VAL A 47 2.43 -5.67 -31.80
CA VAL A 47 2.65 -4.29 -31.32
C VAL A 47 1.82 -4.01 -30.07
N ALA A 48 0.57 -4.45 -29.99
CA ALA A 48 -0.29 -4.26 -28.84
C ALA A 48 0.23 -5.02 -27.59
N GLU A 49 0.73 -6.25 -27.78
CA GLU A 49 1.39 -7.01 -26.72
C GLU A 49 2.68 -6.34 -26.26
N GLN A 50 3.52 -5.88 -27.20
CA GLN A 50 4.70 -5.10 -26.84
C GLN A 50 4.34 -3.82 -26.09
N ALA A 51 3.26 -3.13 -26.46
CA ALA A 51 2.79 -1.95 -25.76
C ALA A 51 2.36 -2.31 -24.32
N ARG A 52 1.57 -3.38 -24.14
CA ARG A 52 1.19 -3.92 -22.82
C ARG A 52 2.39 -4.29 -21.96
N ASN A 53 3.41 -4.91 -22.54
CA ASN A 53 4.62 -5.30 -21.82
C ASN A 53 5.54 -4.11 -21.51
N LYS A 54 5.52 -3.05 -22.33
CA LYS A 54 6.27 -1.81 -22.10
C LYS A 54 5.61 -0.91 -21.05
N LEU A 55 4.33 -1.11 -20.77
CA LEU A 55 3.63 -0.36 -19.74
C LEU A 55 4.21 -0.72 -18.36
N PRO A 56 4.53 0.29 -17.53
CA PRO A 56 4.92 0.02 -16.16
C PRO A 56 3.81 -0.74 -15.43
N PRO A 57 4.13 -1.67 -14.52
CA PRO A 57 3.14 -2.45 -13.78
C PRO A 57 2.15 -1.58 -12.96
N ASN A 58 2.50 -0.32 -12.70
CA ASN A 58 1.66 0.66 -11.98
C ASN A 58 0.86 1.58 -12.93
N TYR A 59 0.77 1.28 -14.24
CA TYR A 59 0.06 2.15 -15.18
C TYR A 59 -1.44 2.26 -14.86
N GLU A 60 -2.11 1.14 -14.58
CA GLU A 60 -3.54 1.12 -14.27
C GLU A 60 -3.87 1.84 -12.95
N ALA A 61 -3.01 1.72 -11.94
CA ALA A 61 -3.21 2.44 -10.68
C ALA A 61 -2.99 3.95 -10.88
N LYS A 62 -2.04 4.37 -11.72
CA LYS A 62 -1.90 5.79 -12.13
C LYS A 62 -3.11 6.28 -12.92
N GLY A 63 -3.67 5.45 -13.81
CA GLY A 63 -4.89 5.76 -14.56
C GLY A 63 -6.08 5.99 -13.63
N ARG A 64 -6.33 5.06 -12.71
CA ARG A 64 -7.38 5.18 -11.69
C ARG A 64 -7.19 6.41 -10.80
N GLN A 65 -5.95 6.73 -10.42
CA GLN A 65 -5.66 7.94 -9.65
C GLN A 65 -5.97 9.21 -10.44
N ALA A 66 -5.64 9.24 -11.74
CA ALA A 66 -5.94 10.38 -12.60
C ALA A 66 -7.46 10.55 -12.82
N GLU A 67 -8.19 9.46 -13.02
CA GLU A 67 -9.66 9.44 -13.11
C GLU A 67 -10.28 9.95 -11.82
N TRP A 68 -9.86 9.42 -10.67
CA TRP A 68 -10.32 9.89 -9.37
C TRP A 68 -10.08 11.39 -9.16
N LEU A 69 -8.92 11.91 -9.58
CA LEU A 69 -8.60 13.34 -9.46
C LEU A 69 -9.45 14.20 -10.41
N ARG A 70 -9.76 13.71 -11.61
CA ARG A 70 -10.68 14.41 -12.52
C ARG A 70 -12.09 14.45 -11.92
N ASP A 71 -12.56 13.32 -11.42
CA ASP A 71 -13.88 13.22 -10.78
C ASP A 71 -13.96 14.13 -9.55
N ASP A 72 -12.94 14.13 -8.70
CA ASP A 72 -12.85 15.02 -7.54
C ASP A 72 -12.92 16.49 -7.95
N GLN A 73 -12.15 16.89 -8.98
CA GLN A 73 -12.19 18.24 -9.53
C GLN A 73 -13.58 18.62 -10.08
N THR A 74 -14.26 17.70 -10.78
CA THR A 74 -15.62 17.96 -11.28
C THR A 74 -16.62 18.13 -10.15
N LYS A 75 -16.52 17.33 -9.09
CA LYS A 75 -17.38 17.47 -7.90
C LYS A 75 -17.12 18.80 -7.20
N HIS A 76 -15.88 19.23 -7.08
CA HIS A 76 -15.53 20.56 -6.57
C HIS A 76 -16.22 21.66 -7.38
N GLN A 77 -16.06 21.66 -8.70
CA GLN A 77 -16.68 22.65 -9.59
C GLN A 77 -18.21 22.63 -9.51
N ASP A 78 -18.83 21.46 -9.44
CA ASP A 78 -20.28 21.37 -9.35
C ASP A 78 -20.83 21.82 -7.99
N THR A 79 -20.07 21.61 -6.89
CA THR A 79 -20.43 22.17 -5.59
C THR A 79 -20.27 23.69 -5.54
N GLU A 80 -19.26 24.23 -6.23
CA GLU A 80 -19.06 25.68 -6.38
C GLU A 80 -20.21 26.30 -7.18
N LYS A 81 -20.61 25.69 -8.30
CA LYS A 81 -21.80 26.12 -9.07
C LYS A 81 -23.09 26.06 -8.26
N ALA A 82 -23.20 25.11 -7.34
CA ALA A 82 -24.34 24.96 -6.45
C ALA A 82 -24.25 25.83 -5.18
N GLU A 83 -23.21 26.68 -5.05
CA GLU A 83 -22.94 27.55 -3.90
C GLU A 83 -22.86 26.80 -2.55
N LYS A 84 -22.37 25.55 -2.57
CA LYS A 84 -22.24 24.70 -1.37
C LYS A 84 -20.78 24.45 -1.03
N HIS A 85 -20.47 24.36 0.26
CA HIS A 85 -19.13 24.04 0.72
C HIS A 85 -18.80 22.55 0.48
N TYR A 86 -17.83 22.27 -0.40
CA TYR A 86 -17.44 20.91 -0.82
C TYR A 86 -17.23 19.95 0.35
N ALA A 87 -16.43 20.34 1.35
CA ALA A 87 -16.12 19.45 2.47
C ALA A 87 -17.37 18.96 3.23
N ARG A 88 -18.40 19.81 3.36
CA ARG A 88 -19.66 19.43 4.03
C ARG A 88 -20.46 18.46 3.16
N VAL A 89 -20.59 18.75 1.86
CA VAL A 89 -21.29 17.89 0.90
C VAL A 89 -20.59 16.54 0.78
N ASN A 90 -19.26 16.53 0.76
CA ASN A 90 -18.45 15.33 0.70
C ASN A 90 -18.63 14.46 1.95
N LEU A 91 -18.64 15.04 3.15
CA LEU A 91 -18.92 14.31 4.39
C LEU A 91 -20.33 13.70 4.39
N LEU A 92 -21.33 14.44 3.89
CA LEU A 92 -22.71 13.95 3.80
C LEU A 92 -22.88 12.82 2.76
N ASN A 93 -22.17 12.90 1.63
CA ASN A 93 -22.30 11.94 0.54
C ASN A 93 -21.39 10.71 0.70
N LEU A 94 -20.18 10.87 1.22
CA LEU A 94 -19.22 9.77 1.40
C LEU A 94 -19.41 9.02 2.71
N LEU A 95 -19.68 9.71 3.83
CA LEU A 95 -19.94 9.01 5.10
C LEU A 95 -21.43 8.72 5.22
N SER A 96 -21.88 7.70 4.49
CA SER A 96 -23.09 6.99 4.91
C SER A 96 -22.89 6.51 6.36
N ALA A 97 -23.92 6.61 7.20
CA ALA A 97 -23.82 6.26 8.62
C ALA A 97 -23.17 4.89 8.89
N VAL A 98 -23.40 3.94 7.98
CA VAL A 98 -22.84 2.58 8.01
C VAL A 98 -21.32 2.55 7.76
N GLU A 99 -20.80 3.44 6.92
CA GLU A 99 -19.36 3.51 6.63
C GLU A 99 -18.59 4.21 7.75
N ALA A 100 -19.20 5.20 8.40
CA ALA A 100 -18.65 5.83 9.59
C ALA A 100 -18.45 4.81 10.73
N GLU A 101 -19.45 3.99 11.01
CA GLU A 101 -19.37 2.93 12.02
C GLU A 101 -18.28 1.90 11.68
N ARG A 102 -18.18 1.47 10.41
CA ARG A 102 -17.11 0.58 9.95
C ARG A 102 -15.72 1.21 10.11
N LEU A 103 -15.57 2.50 9.86
CA LEU A 103 -14.31 3.23 10.03
C LEU A 103 -13.94 3.35 11.51
N GLU A 104 -14.92 3.54 12.39
CA GLU A 104 -14.72 3.55 13.84
C GLU A 104 -14.34 2.18 14.38
N CYS A 105 -14.97 1.09 13.93
CA CYS A 105 -14.55 -0.28 14.28
C CYS A 105 -13.13 -0.61 13.80
N LYS A 106 -12.68 -0.02 12.68
CA LYS A 106 -11.32 -0.20 12.14
C LYS A 106 -10.27 0.61 12.89
N LYS A 107 -10.64 1.60 13.71
CA LYS A 107 -9.68 2.35 14.52
C LYS A 107 -9.11 1.43 15.59
N LYS A 108 -7.83 1.06 15.44
CA LYS A 108 -7.09 0.31 16.45
C LYS A 108 -7.07 1.11 17.75
N LYS A 109 -7.41 0.46 18.88
CA LYS A 109 -7.30 1.06 20.21
C LYS A 109 -5.85 1.50 20.44
N ARG A 110 -5.65 2.81 20.61
CA ARG A 110 -4.34 3.39 20.93
C ARG A 110 -4.14 3.27 22.43
N ASN A 111 -3.25 2.38 22.84
CA ASN A 111 -2.78 2.31 24.22
C ASN A 111 -1.48 3.14 24.30
N SER A 112 -1.62 4.46 24.30
CA SER A 112 -0.48 5.35 24.56
C SER A 112 -0.02 5.12 25.99
N ASP A 113 1.27 4.93 26.19
CA ASP A 113 1.83 4.89 27.53
C ASP A 113 1.67 6.29 28.15
N GLU A 114 0.97 6.35 29.29
CA GLU A 114 0.97 7.55 30.10
C GLU A 114 2.39 7.73 30.66
N GLU A 115 2.80 8.97 30.85
CA GLU A 115 4.11 9.31 31.39
C GLU A 115 4.36 8.57 32.72
N PHE A 116 5.64 8.31 32.99
CA PHE A 116 6.05 7.56 34.16
C PHE A 116 5.59 8.25 35.46
N SER A 117 4.63 7.65 36.16
CA SER A 117 4.05 8.18 37.40
C SER A 117 4.69 7.55 38.65
N THR A 118 4.63 6.22 38.77
CA THR A 118 5.12 5.43 39.91
C THR A 118 5.66 4.09 39.43
N TYR A 119 6.63 3.54 40.17
CA TYR A 119 7.18 2.22 39.88
C TYR A 119 6.14 1.10 39.95
N GLU A 120 5.16 1.22 40.85
CA GLU A 120 4.07 0.26 40.96
C GLU A 120 3.20 0.25 39.70
N GLN A 121 2.76 1.41 39.23
CA GLN A 121 1.94 1.51 38.01
C GLN A 121 2.73 1.05 36.77
N ALA A 122 4.02 1.36 36.68
CA ALA A 122 4.88 0.85 35.60
C ALA A 122 4.98 -0.68 35.62
N THR A 123 5.13 -1.27 36.82
CA THR A 123 5.18 -2.72 37.01
C THR A 123 3.85 -3.39 36.63
N VAL A 124 2.73 -2.81 37.03
CA VAL A 124 1.38 -3.31 36.66
C VAL A 124 1.18 -3.27 35.15
N ARG A 125 1.63 -2.22 34.46
CA ARG A 125 1.57 -2.13 32.99
C ARG A 125 2.41 -3.21 32.33
N GLN A 126 3.65 -3.40 32.79
CA GLN A 126 4.54 -4.44 32.27
C GLN A 126 3.94 -5.83 32.49
N HIS A 127 3.44 -6.11 33.68
CA HIS A 127 2.77 -7.38 34.00
C HIS A 127 1.57 -7.63 33.08
N ASN A 128 0.65 -6.66 32.95
CA ASN A 128 -0.53 -6.79 32.10
C ASN A 128 -0.18 -6.98 30.61
N LYS A 129 0.93 -6.37 30.15
CA LYS A 129 1.43 -6.57 28.79
C LYS A 129 1.97 -7.98 28.61
N LEU A 130 2.77 -8.48 29.54
CA LEU A 130 3.31 -9.84 29.49
C LEU A 130 2.18 -10.87 29.52
N VAL A 131 1.18 -10.70 30.41
CA VAL A 131 0.01 -11.58 30.48
C VAL A 131 -0.75 -11.67 29.16
N LYS A 132 -0.90 -10.56 28.43
CA LYS A 132 -1.56 -10.55 27.11
C LYS A 132 -0.74 -11.20 26.00
N ILE A 133 0.59 -11.22 26.14
CA ILE A 133 1.51 -11.82 25.17
C ILE A 133 1.65 -13.32 25.41
N MET A 134 1.43 -13.79 26.64
CA MET A 134 1.50 -15.22 26.95
C MET A 134 0.57 -16.02 26.03
N PRO A 135 1.05 -17.15 25.48
CA PRO A 135 0.20 -18.01 24.67
C PRO A 135 -0.98 -18.51 25.51
N ALA A 136 -2.14 -18.66 24.87
CA ALA A 136 -3.30 -19.25 25.52
C ALA A 136 -2.94 -20.63 26.11
N ALA A 137 -3.42 -20.91 27.31
CA ALA A 137 -3.13 -22.15 28.01
C ALA A 137 -3.58 -23.36 27.16
N GLY A 138 -2.68 -24.32 26.96
CA GLY A 138 -3.02 -25.57 26.29
C GLY A 138 -3.92 -26.41 27.19
N MET A 139 -5.22 -26.43 26.90
CA MET A 139 -6.22 -27.10 27.74
C MET A 139 -5.92 -28.59 27.95
N GLU A 140 -5.37 -29.28 26.94
CA GLU A 140 -4.99 -30.69 27.06
C GLU A 140 -3.90 -30.94 28.11
N GLN A 141 -2.94 -30.02 28.25
CA GLN A 141 -1.85 -30.15 29.23
C GLN A 141 -2.38 -29.88 30.63
N TYR A 142 -3.23 -28.87 30.75
CA TYR A 142 -3.92 -28.53 31.99
C TYR A 142 -4.77 -29.70 32.50
N GLU A 143 -5.53 -30.39 31.62
CA GLU A 143 -6.32 -31.56 31.99
C GLU A 143 -5.47 -32.75 32.42
N LYS A 144 -4.35 -33.01 31.74
CA LYS A 144 -3.38 -34.05 32.13
C LYS A 144 -2.79 -33.79 33.51
N GLU A 145 -2.44 -32.54 33.81
CA GLU A 145 -1.90 -32.15 35.11
C GLU A 145 -2.97 -32.22 36.20
N LYS A 146 -4.20 -31.78 35.91
CA LYS A 146 -5.35 -31.92 36.80
C LYS A 146 -5.64 -33.39 37.16
N GLN A 147 -5.55 -34.31 36.19
CA GLN A 147 -5.71 -35.75 36.45
C GLN A 147 -4.57 -36.33 37.29
N LYS A 148 -3.34 -35.87 37.11
CA LYS A 148 -2.16 -36.34 37.86
C LYS A 148 -2.20 -35.95 39.33
N TYR A 149 -2.55 -34.70 39.62
CA TYR A 149 -2.51 -34.16 40.99
C TYR A 149 -3.86 -34.27 41.73
N GLY A 150 -4.96 -34.51 41.01
CA GLY A 150 -6.28 -34.70 41.60
C GLY A 150 -6.73 -33.50 42.44
N ASP A 151 -7.11 -33.75 43.70
CA ASP A 151 -7.60 -32.71 44.61
C ASP A 151 -6.49 -31.73 45.05
N ALA A 152 -5.24 -32.19 45.05
CA ALA A 152 -4.08 -31.36 45.39
C ALA A 152 -3.81 -30.25 44.35
N PHE A 153 -4.40 -30.36 43.15
CA PHE A 153 -4.21 -29.42 42.05
C PHE A 153 -4.72 -28.01 42.36
N TYR A 154 -5.80 -27.91 43.14
CA TYR A 154 -6.43 -26.62 43.47
C TYR A 154 -5.85 -25.94 44.71
N GLY A 155 -4.89 -26.58 45.38
CA GLY A 155 -4.14 -25.97 46.48
C GLY A 155 -4.99 -25.54 47.67
N GLY A 156 -5.82 -26.45 48.18
CA GLY A 156 -6.60 -26.21 49.40
C GLY A 156 -5.72 -25.90 50.63
N PRO A 157 -6.31 -25.38 51.73
CA PRO A 157 -5.58 -24.83 52.88
C PRO A 157 -4.53 -25.75 53.54
N ASN A 158 -4.65 -27.07 53.37
CA ASN A 158 -3.79 -28.08 53.99
C ASN A 158 -3.02 -28.95 52.97
N VAL A 159 -2.96 -28.55 51.70
CA VAL A 159 -2.28 -29.31 50.65
C VAL A 159 -0.83 -28.81 50.51
N ILE A 160 0.15 -29.70 50.70
CA ILE A 160 1.56 -29.40 50.44
C ILE A 160 1.83 -29.63 48.95
N ILE A 161 1.85 -28.54 48.16
CA ILE A 161 2.05 -28.57 46.71
C ILE A 161 3.55 -28.54 46.35
N HIS A 162 4.38 -28.00 47.25
CA HIS A 162 5.80 -27.82 47.00
C HIS A 162 6.53 -29.16 46.86
N GLY A 163 7.22 -29.34 45.74
CA GLY A 163 7.99 -30.56 45.42
C GLY A 163 7.22 -31.64 44.66
N MET A 164 5.91 -31.47 44.44
CA MET A 164 5.13 -32.42 43.63
C MET A 164 5.23 -32.17 42.12
N HIS A 165 5.49 -30.92 41.72
CA HIS A 165 5.55 -30.51 40.31
C HIS A 165 6.97 -30.50 39.78
N GLU A 166 7.21 -31.22 38.70
CA GLU A 166 8.43 -31.14 37.90
C GLU A 166 8.14 -30.46 36.57
N ASP A 167 8.88 -29.38 36.28
CA ASP A 167 8.72 -28.63 35.04
C ASP A 167 9.23 -29.42 33.84
N ARG A 168 8.47 -29.38 32.74
CA ARG A 168 8.94 -29.90 31.46
C ARG A 168 10.10 -29.05 30.95
N ARG A 169 11.13 -29.69 30.39
CA ARG A 169 12.27 -29.01 29.74
C ARG A 169 11.81 -28.01 28.67
N GLU A 170 10.80 -28.37 27.88
CA GLU A 170 10.21 -27.49 26.87
C GLU A 170 9.60 -26.19 27.44
N ALA A 171 9.04 -26.24 28.65
CA ALA A 171 8.47 -25.07 29.31
C ALA A 171 9.58 -24.14 29.79
N VAL A 172 10.66 -24.71 30.34
CA VAL A 172 11.88 -23.98 30.72
C VAL A 172 12.51 -23.31 29.50
N ASP A 173 12.61 -24.01 28.38
CA ASP A 173 13.15 -23.44 27.14
C ASP A 173 12.30 -22.28 26.63
N LYS A 174 10.97 -22.39 26.66
CA LYS A 174 10.06 -21.30 26.28
C LYS A 174 10.24 -20.09 27.20
N MET A 175 10.35 -20.29 28.51
CA MET A 175 10.64 -19.23 29.47
C MET A 175 11.98 -18.55 29.19
N LEU A 176 13.03 -19.32 28.87
CA LEU A 176 14.34 -18.77 28.51
C LEU A 176 14.26 -17.93 27.23
N MET A 177 13.50 -18.37 26.23
CA MET A 177 13.31 -17.61 24.99
C MET A 177 12.53 -16.32 25.23
N THR A 178 11.49 -16.32 26.07
CA THR A 178 10.77 -15.09 26.42
C THR A 178 11.66 -14.11 27.18
N TRP A 179 12.45 -14.60 28.14
CA TRP A 179 13.39 -13.77 28.89
C TRP A 179 14.49 -13.18 28.00
N LYS A 180 15.09 -13.98 27.11
CA LYS A 180 16.07 -13.51 26.13
C LYS A 180 15.46 -12.46 25.18
N ALA A 181 14.22 -12.65 24.75
CA ALA A 181 13.53 -11.68 23.90
C ALA A 181 13.28 -10.35 24.62
N ASP A 182 12.88 -10.39 25.90
CA ASP A 182 12.68 -9.19 26.71
C ASP A 182 14.00 -8.48 27.03
N SER A 183 15.06 -9.23 27.37
CA SER A 183 16.41 -8.69 27.52
C SER A 183 16.89 -8.00 26.24
N LYS A 184 16.68 -8.62 25.07
CA LYS A 184 17.02 -8.02 23.77
C LYS A 184 16.24 -6.74 23.50
N ARG A 185 14.94 -6.67 23.83
CA ARG A 185 14.12 -5.46 23.69
C ARG A 185 14.68 -4.31 24.53
N LEU A 186 15.05 -4.60 25.78
CA LEU A 186 15.66 -3.64 26.68
C LEU A 186 17.03 -3.17 26.15
N ALA A 187 17.84 -4.07 25.59
CA ALA A 187 19.12 -3.72 24.98
C ALA A 187 18.97 -2.81 23.74
N THR A 188 18.04 -3.13 22.83
CA THR A 188 17.77 -2.29 21.65
C THR A 188 17.20 -0.91 21.97
N LEU A 189 16.60 -0.73 23.16
CA LEU A 189 16.14 0.56 23.67
C LEU A 189 17.28 1.34 24.37
N GLY A 190 18.35 0.67 24.79
CA GLY A 190 19.56 1.29 25.34
C GLY A 190 20.60 1.68 24.29
N ASP A 191 20.52 1.10 23.09
CA ASP A 191 21.41 1.45 21.98
C ASP A 191 21.04 2.81 21.39
N VAL A 192 21.68 3.86 21.90
CA VAL A 192 21.60 5.25 21.41
C VAL A 192 21.72 5.29 19.89
N HIS A 193 22.59 4.45 19.31
CA HIS A 193 22.79 4.33 17.87
C HIS A 193 21.54 3.85 17.11
N THR A 194 20.75 2.91 17.67
CA THR A 194 19.51 2.47 17.01
C THR A 194 18.39 3.50 17.12
N ILE A 195 18.33 4.24 18.23
CA ILE A 195 17.37 5.34 18.40
C ILE A 195 17.72 6.48 17.45
N THR A 196 19.00 6.87 17.37
CA THR A 196 19.44 7.93 16.45
C THR A 196 19.23 7.53 15.00
N MET A 197 19.48 6.28 14.62
CA MET A 197 19.20 5.78 13.27
C MET A 197 17.70 5.72 12.95
N GLN A 198 16.84 5.34 13.90
CA GLN A 198 15.39 5.37 13.71
C GLN A 198 14.85 6.78 13.55
N ILE A 199 15.34 7.73 14.37
CA ILE A 199 15.05 9.17 14.23
C ILE A 199 15.53 9.67 12.86
N LEU A 200 16.73 9.28 12.42
CA LEU A 200 17.25 9.65 11.11
C LEU A 200 16.40 9.06 9.98
N ILE A 201 15.92 7.82 10.11
CA ILE A 201 15.04 7.16 9.13
C ILE A 201 13.66 7.83 9.09
N THR A 202 13.09 8.22 10.23
CA THR A 202 11.81 8.95 10.26
C THR A 202 11.97 10.35 9.68
N LEU A 203 13.03 11.07 10.05
CA LEU A 203 13.32 12.40 9.50
C LEU A 203 13.59 12.31 7.99
N THR A 204 14.35 11.33 7.52
CA THR A 204 14.60 11.15 6.08
C THR A 204 13.34 10.73 5.33
N ARG A 205 12.42 9.95 5.93
CA ARG A 205 11.10 9.65 5.34
C ARG A 205 10.17 10.86 5.29
N GLU A 206 10.13 11.66 6.35
CA GLU A 206 9.37 12.91 6.38
C GLU A 206 9.95 13.94 5.40
N MET A 207 11.27 14.02 5.29
CA MET A 207 11.96 14.80 4.27
C MET A 207 11.72 14.24 2.87
N LEU A 208 11.63 12.91 2.66
CA LEU A 208 11.30 12.33 1.35
C LEU A 208 9.85 12.60 0.92
N ILE A 209 8.93 12.65 1.89
CA ILE A 209 7.52 12.99 1.67
C ILE A 209 7.39 14.50 1.37
N SER A 210 8.20 15.34 2.03
CA SER A 210 8.25 16.79 1.80
C SER A 210 8.97 17.19 0.50
N THR A 211 10.02 16.45 0.09
CA THR A 211 10.80 16.70 -1.14
C THR A 211 10.06 16.40 -2.45
N ARG A 212 8.87 15.82 -2.39
CA ARG A 212 7.96 15.76 -3.52
C ARG A 212 7.33 17.12 -3.87
N ASN A 213 7.47 18.12 -2.99
CA ASN A 213 7.04 19.52 -3.17
C ASN A 213 8.19 20.55 -3.05
N TRP A 214 9.45 20.10 -2.97
CA TRP A 214 10.59 21.01 -2.75
C TRP A 214 10.89 21.92 -3.95
N ARG A 215 10.63 21.45 -5.18
CA ARG A 215 10.80 22.27 -6.39
C ARG A 215 9.87 23.49 -6.34
N ASP A 216 8.60 23.26 -6.04
CA ASP A 216 7.57 24.31 -5.92
C ASP A 216 7.81 25.23 -4.72
N PHE A 217 8.36 24.71 -3.61
CA PHE A 217 8.73 25.51 -2.45
C PHE A 217 9.92 26.44 -2.74
N THR A 218 10.96 25.93 -3.41
CA THR A 218 12.13 26.75 -3.80
C THR A 218 11.77 27.79 -4.87
N GLU A 219 10.89 27.48 -5.81
CA GLU A 219 10.38 28.43 -6.81
C GLU A 219 9.47 29.48 -6.19
N SER A 220 8.63 29.12 -5.21
CA SER A 220 7.78 30.07 -4.46
C SER A 220 8.59 31.04 -3.62
N ILE A 221 9.67 30.58 -2.98
CA ILE A 221 10.60 31.43 -2.24
C ILE A 221 11.38 32.35 -3.18
N GLN A 222 11.90 31.82 -4.31
CA GLN A 222 12.57 32.62 -5.34
C GLN A 222 11.65 33.71 -5.91
N LEU A 223 10.38 33.40 -6.21
CA LEU A 223 9.40 34.39 -6.69
C LEU A 223 9.04 35.43 -5.62
N LYS A 224 8.97 35.06 -4.34
CA LYS A 224 8.73 35.99 -3.23
C LYS A 224 9.92 36.91 -2.99
N LEU A 225 11.15 36.39 -3.04
CA LEU A 225 12.36 37.22 -2.99
C LEU A 225 12.42 38.15 -4.22
N ASN A 226 12.22 37.65 -5.44
CA ASN A 226 12.27 38.52 -6.62
C ASN A 226 11.19 39.63 -6.62
N ARG A 227 10.06 39.42 -5.94
CA ARG A 227 9.02 40.46 -5.75
C ARG A 227 9.37 41.48 -4.66
N THR A 228 9.99 41.07 -3.55
CA THR A 228 10.40 41.99 -2.49
C THR A 228 11.60 42.85 -2.89
N TRP A 229 12.49 42.32 -3.73
CA TRP A 229 13.70 43.00 -4.18
C TRP A 229 13.49 43.94 -5.40
N SER A 230 12.28 44.05 -5.95
CA SER A 230 11.96 44.98 -7.06
C SER A 230 11.25 46.27 -6.62
N VAL A 231 10.86 46.42 -5.35
CA VAL A 231 10.10 47.60 -4.89
C VAL A 231 10.91 48.54 -3.99
N GLU A 232 12.05 48.11 -3.43
CA GLU A 232 12.87 48.96 -2.57
C GLU A 232 14.35 48.86 -2.93
N LEU A 233 14.80 49.90 -3.63
CA LEU A 233 16.03 50.68 -3.40
C LEU A 233 16.99 50.84 -4.59
N PRO A 234 17.44 52.10 -4.82
CA PRO A 234 18.41 52.47 -5.83
C PRO A 234 19.86 52.26 -5.34
N TYR A 235 20.73 51.93 -6.29
CA TYR A 235 22.19 52.06 -6.24
C TYR A 235 22.96 51.29 -5.15
N SER A 236 24.03 50.64 -5.61
CA SER A 236 25.07 49.91 -4.87
C SER A 236 24.77 48.43 -4.54
N TYR A 237 25.83 47.61 -4.63
CA TYR A 237 25.91 46.15 -4.39
C TYR A 237 25.76 45.19 -5.59
N CYS A 238 26.63 45.36 -6.58
CA CYS A 238 26.99 44.33 -7.58
C CYS A 238 27.82 43.15 -7.03
N LYS A 239 27.95 42.92 -5.71
CA LYS A 239 28.90 41.93 -5.16
C LYS A 239 28.32 40.65 -4.55
N LEU A 240 27.01 40.51 -4.38
CA LEU A 240 26.43 39.27 -3.79
C LEU A 240 25.88 38.26 -4.81
N LYS A 241 25.72 38.62 -6.09
CA LYS A 241 25.15 37.70 -7.10
C LYS A 241 26.09 36.54 -7.48
N LEU A 242 27.40 36.70 -7.24
CA LEU A 242 28.42 35.70 -7.57
C LEU A 242 28.58 34.58 -6.52
N PHE A 243 28.08 34.75 -5.28
CA PHE A 243 28.27 33.74 -4.24
C PHE A 243 27.25 32.59 -4.32
N VAL A 244 26.02 32.88 -4.73
CA VAL A 244 24.93 31.88 -4.79
C VAL A 244 25.10 30.93 -5.97
N GLN A 245 25.77 31.35 -7.05
CA GLN A 245 25.95 30.53 -8.26
C GLN A 245 27.04 29.45 -8.09
N SER A 246 27.91 29.57 -7.08
CA SER A 246 29.00 28.62 -6.81
C SER A 246 28.56 27.38 -6.01
N CYS A 247 27.38 27.39 -5.38
CA CYS A 247 26.91 26.28 -4.54
C CYS A 247 25.95 25.31 -5.27
N CYS A 248 25.59 25.56 -6.54
CA CYS A 248 24.70 24.69 -7.32
C CYS A 248 25.43 23.76 -8.31
N THR A 249 26.77 23.77 -8.33
CA THR A 249 27.59 22.84 -9.12
C THR A 249 28.53 22.07 -8.19
N LEU A 250 27.96 21.24 -7.32
CA LEU A 250 28.57 20.07 -6.69
C LEU A 250 27.46 19.08 -6.32
#